data_AF-A0A537WQJ4-F1
#
_entry.id   AF-A0A537WQJ4-F1
#
_cell.length_a   1.000
_cell.length_b   1.000
_cell.length_c   1.000
_cell.angle_alpha   90.00
_cell.angle_beta   90.00
_cell.angle_gamma   90.00
#
_symmetry.space_group_name_H-M   'P 1'
#
loop_
_entity.id
_entity.type
_entity.pdbx_description
1 polymer ?
#
loop_
_entity_poly.entity_id
_entity_poly.type
_entity_poly.pdbx_seq_one_letter_code
_entity_poly.pdbx_strand_id
1 'polypeptide(L)'
;MRRVLAAALLAVSILAVTSSAEAKAPPSGFQVCGRTACAAIDAFADAEPLAINLFYGGEGSVELWSPKVPPASFYALHWSFQQGEPRTGYYVPLLNVFRYVGSASGPESAGALVHWIKLGQGVRTVLERLTSTLQPFSAPIPSLVTVGGKPVQDPASYLRLWSVGTPTYTWPPTGFTGIKVTSDLVSPWTDGAAHLSISRRGGFLMRDSTVYRIPMQLARLVRARASLR
;
A
#
# COMPACT_ATOMS: atom_id res chain seq x y z
N MET A 1 21.77 -40.42 66.57
CA MET A 1 23.02 -40.13 65.82
C MET A 1 22.61 -39.60 64.45
N ARG A 2 22.75 -38.28 64.25
CA ARG A 2 23.67 -37.63 63.27
C ARG A 2 23.40 -38.07 61.82
N ARG A 3 22.70 -37.22 61.04
CA ARG A 3 23.20 -36.34 59.93
C ARG A 3 23.68 -37.19 58.73
N VAL A 4 23.17 -37.00 57.51
CA VAL A 4 23.56 -35.98 56.51
C VAL A 4 22.62 -36.17 55.28
N LEU A 5 21.68 -35.26 54.96
CA LEU A 5 21.71 -34.24 53.89
C LEU A 5 22.35 -34.66 52.55
N ALA A 6 21.54 -34.75 51.49
CA ALA A 6 21.93 -34.30 50.15
C ALA A 6 20.67 -34.11 49.27
N ALA A 7 20.28 -32.85 49.09
CA ALA A 7 19.32 -32.41 48.10
C ALA A 7 19.97 -32.48 46.71
N ALA A 8 19.31 -33.13 45.74
CA ALA A 8 19.66 -33.03 44.33
C ALA A 8 18.59 -32.19 43.63
N LEU A 9 18.90 -30.90 43.47
CA LEU A 9 18.18 -29.97 42.60
C LEU A 9 18.34 -30.44 41.14
N LEU A 10 17.29 -31.02 40.57
CA LEU A 10 17.18 -31.17 39.11
C LEU A 10 16.82 -29.81 38.53
N ALA A 11 17.83 -29.08 38.06
CA ALA A 11 17.66 -27.90 37.25
C ALA A 11 17.05 -28.33 35.90
N VAL A 12 15.75 -28.08 35.73
CA VAL A 12 15.08 -28.21 34.44
C VAL A 12 15.52 -27.03 33.58
N SER A 13 16.50 -27.24 32.72
CA SER A 13 16.83 -26.29 31.65
C SER A 13 15.74 -26.36 30.58
N ILE A 14 14.68 -25.58 30.76
CA ILE A 14 13.76 -25.26 29.67
C ILE A 14 14.55 -24.37 28.71
N LEU A 15 15.09 -24.97 27.65
CA LEU A 15 15.48 -24.24 26.45
C LEU A 15 14.20 -23.60 25.93
N ALA A 16 13.97 -22.35 26.34
CA ALA A 16 13.04 -21.48 25.67
C ALA A 16 13.56 -21.36 24.23
N VAL A 17 13.00 -22.18 23.33
CA VAL A 17 12.95 -21.85 21.91
C VAL A 17 12.12 -20.58 21.87
N THR A 18 12.77 -19.44 22.05
CA THR A 18 12.25 -18.18 21.55
C THR A 18 12.12 -18.42 20.07
N SER A 19 10.90 -18.71 19.60
CA SER A 19 10.59 -18.58 18.19
C SER A 19 10.82 -17.11 17.85
N SER A 20 12.04 -16.76 17.45
CA SER A 20 12.22 -15.60 16.60
C SER A 20 11.33 -15.89 15.41
N ALA A 21 10.23 -15.16 15.29
CA ALA A 21 9.53 -15.07 14.03
C ALA A 21 10.48 -14.35 13.09
N GLU A 22 11.41 -15.10 12.49
CA GLU A 22 12.29 -14.59 11.45
C GLU A 22 11.39 -14.23 10.27
N ALA A 23 11.41 -12.97 9.88
CA ALA A 23 10.68 -12.46 8.73
C ALA A 23 11.27 -13.07 7.46
N LYS A 24 10.76 -14.24 7.05
CA LYS A 24 11.23 -14.97 5.86
C LYS A 24 10.64 -14.36 4.60
N ALA A 25 11.32 -14.55 3.46
CA ALA A 25 10.74 -14.29 2.15
C ALA A 25 9.44 -15.08 1.93
N PRO A 26 8.53 -14.61 1.05
CA PRO A 26 7.45 -15.44 0.55
C PRO A 26 8.03 -16.74 -0.05
N PRO A 27 7.51 -17.94 0.27
CA PRO A 27 8.08 -19.20 -0.22
C PRO A 27 8.12 -19.34 -1.74
N SER A 28 7.23 -18.62 -2.43
CA SER A 28 7.16 -18.55 -3.89
C SER A 28 7.99 -17.40 -4.50
N GLY A 29 8.72 -16.65 -3.66
CA GLY A 29 9.43 -15.45 -4.03
C GLY A 29 8.49 -14.27 -4.36
N PHE A 30 9.03 -13.29 -5.08
CA PHE A 30 8.26 -12.21 -5.66
C PHE A 30 8.31 -12.29 -7.19
N GLN A 31 7.31 -11.70 -7.84
CA GLN A 31 7.34 -11.42 -9.26
C GLN A 31 7.04 -9.94 -9.47
N VAL A 32 7.90 -9.25 -10.22
CA VAL A 32 7.64 -7.87 -10.65
C VAL A 32 7.19 -7.84 -12.09
N CYS A 33 6.06 -7.20 -12.36
CA CYS A 33 5.45 -7.12 -13.67
C CYS A 33 5.40 -5.67 -14.16
N GLY A 34 5.82 -5.50 -15.41
CA GLY A 34 5.58 -4.31 -16.22
C GLY A 34 4.49 -4.55 -17.26
N ARG A 35 4.39 -3.64 -18.23
CA ARG A 35 3.31 -3.64 -19.24
C ARG A 35 3.20 -4.95 -20.04
N THR A 36 4.33 -5.56 -20.38
CA THR A 36 4.38 -6.70 -21.34
C THR A 36 5.09 -7.94 -20.80
N ALA A 37 5.77 -7.83 -19.66
CA ALA A 37 6.60 -8.91 -19.13
C ALA A 37 6.69 -8.83 -17.60
N CYS A 38 7.02 -9.97 -17.01
CA CYS A 38 7.30 -10.09 -15.59
C CYS A 38 8.68 -10.71 -15.38
N ALA A 39 9.38 -10.28 -14.33
CA ALA A 39 10.63 -10.87 -13.86
C ALA A 39 10.40 -11.52 -12.50
N ALA A 40 10.89 -12.75 -12.33
CA ALA A 40 10.96 -13.39 -11.03
C ALA A 40 12.09 -12.76 -10.21
N ILE A 41 11.86 -12.58 -8.93
CA ILE A 41 12.85 -12.11 -7.97
C ILE A 41 13.38 -13.34 -7.25
N ASP A 42 14.69 -13.56 -7.34
CA ASP A 42 15.35 -14.72 -6.73
C ASP A 42 15.02 -14.79 -5.24
N ALA A 43 14.47 -15.95 -4.83
CA ALA A 43 14.01 -16.21 -3.47
C ALA A 43 15.12 -16.08 -2.42
N PHE A 44 16.38 -16.32 -2.80
CA PHE A 44 17.51 -16.40 -1.87
C PHE A 44 18.39 -15.15 -1.87
N ALA A 45 18.49 -14.43 -2.99
CA ALA A 45 19.34 -13.24 -3.08
C ALA A 45 18.61 -11.95 -2.68
N ASP A 46 17.41 -11.74 -3.23
CA ASP A 46 16.74 -10.43 -3.17
C ASP A 46 15.37 -10.48 -2.48
N ALA A 47 14.67 -11.61 -2.51
CA ALA A 47 13.30 -11.70 -1.99
C ALA A 47 13.24 -11.50 -0.46
N GLU A 48 14.15 -12.08 0.31
CA GLU A 48 14.14 -11.93 1.77
C GLU A 48 14.45 -10.49 2.21
N PRO A 49 15.54 -9.85 1.74
CA PRO A 49 15.77 -8.43 2.02
C PRO A 49 14.60 -7.56 1.57
N LEU A 50 14.01 -7.83 0.40
CA LEU A 50 12.87 -7.07 -0.10
C LEU A 50 11.65 -7.21 0.82
N ALA A 51 11.32 -8.43 1.27
CA ALA A 51 10.20 -8.68 2.18
C ALA A 51 10.37 -7.99 3.53
N ILE A 52 11.55 -8.12 4.15
CA ILE A 52 11.88 -7.48 5.43
C ILE A 52 11.67 -5.98 5.35
N ASN A 53 12.22 -5.36 4.31
CA ASN A 53 12.17 -3.92 4.19
C ASN A 53 10.78 -3.37 3.80
N LEU A 54 10.01 -4.10 2.98
CA LEU A 54 8.67 -3.67 2.58
C LEU A 54 7.63 -3.85 3.67
N PHE A 55 7.70 -4.94 4.45
CA PHE A 55 6.60 -5.36 5.32
C PHE A 55 6.91 -5.27 6.82
N TYR A 56 8.19 -5.30 7.20
CA TYR A 56 8.61 -5.39 8.60
C TYR A 56 9.46 -4.19 9.07
N GLY A 57 9.64 -3.17 8.23
CA GLY A 57 10.28 -1.91 8.62
C GLY A 57 11.82 -1.94 8.63
N GLY A 58 12.43 -2.53 7.60
CA GLY A 58 13.89 -2.51 7.39
C GLY A 58 14.45 -1.18 6.83
N GLU A 59 15.79 -1.09 6.74
CA GLU A 59 16.64 -0.05 6.12
C GLU A 59 15.95 1.25 5.66
N GLY A 60 15.37 2.00 6.60
CA GLY A 60 14.89 3.37 6.36
C GLY A 60 13.66 3.48 5.46
N SER A 61 12.96 2.38 5.15
CA SER A 61 11.62 2.47 4.56
C SER A 61 10.62 2.92 5.62
N VAL A 62 9.75 3.87 5.27
CA VAL A 62 8.82 4.49 6.21
C VAL A 62 7.39 4.54 5.68
N GLU A 63 6.42 4.26 6.54
CA GLU A 63 5.02 4.39 6.20
C GLU A 63 4.61 5.87 6.06
N LEU A 64 3.88 6.16 4.99
CA LEU A 64 3.31 7.46 4.68
C LEU A 64 1.84 7.49 5.13
N TRP A 65 1.60 8.05 6.30
CA TRP A 65 0.25 8.22 6.87
C TRP A 65 -0.63 9.22 6.11
N SER A 66 -0.05 10.12 5.32
CA SER A 66 -0.78 11.11 4.53
C SER A 66 -0.21 11.28 3.11
N PRO A 67 -0.27 10.21 2.30
CA PRO A 67 0.43 10.16 1.02
C PRO A 67 -0.26 11.04 -0.01
N LYS A 68 0.52 11.93 -0.65
CA LYS A 68 0.15 12.66 -1.86
C LYS A 68 0.89 12.09 -3.05
N VAL A 69 0.30 11.07 -3.64
CA VAL A 69 0.91 10.30 -4.74
C VAL A 69 0.09 10.57 -6.00
N PRO A 70 0.48 11.54 -6.84
CA PRO A 70 -0.18 11.73 -8.14
C PRO A 70 -0.06 10.46 -9.00
N PRO A 71 -1.03 10.21 -9.90
CA PRO A 71 -0.94 9.14 -10.88
C PRO A 71 0.35 9.25 -11.70
N ALA A 72 1.03 8.12 -11.82
CA ALA A 72 2.30 8.00 -12.50
C ALA A 72 2.46 6.57 -13.06
N SER A 73 3.51 6.35 -13.84
CA SER A 73 3.87 5.00 -14.28
C SER A 73 4.23 4.12 -13.09
N PHE A 74 3.89 2.83 -13.16
CA PHE A 74 4.05 1.91 -12.04
C PHE A 74 4.40 0.48 -12.49
N TYR A 75 4.84 -0.34 -11.55
CA TYR A 75 5.01 -1.79 -11.69
C TYR A 75 4.11 -2.50 -10.69
N ALA A 76 3.62 -3.69 -11.04
CA ALA A 76 2.93 -4.57 -10.10
C ALA A 76 3.95 -5.53 -9.49
N LEU A 77 3.91 -5.73 -8.18
CA LEU A 77 4.62 -6.80 -7.50
C LEU A 77 3.60 -7.81 -7.00
N HIS A 78 3.86 -9.08 -7.27
CA HIS A 78 3.08 -10.21 -6.80
C HIS A 78 3.89 -11.05 -5.82
N TRP A 79 3.25 -11.53 -4.75
CA TRP A 79 3.87 -12.43 -3.77
C TRP A 79 2.83 -13.32 -3.10
N SER A 80 3.26 -14.45 -2.52
CA SER A 80 2.41 -15.27 -1.66
C SER A 80 3.21 -15.90 -0.52
N PHE A 81 2.81 -15.63 0.73
CA PHE A 81 3.42 -16.18 1.94
C PHE A 81 2.85 -17.54 2.35
N GLN A 82 1.62 -17.86 1.93
CA GLN A 82 0.97 -19.16 2.12
C GLN A 82 0.51 -19.74 0.77
N GLN A 83 0.12 -21.02 0.74
CA GLN A 83 -0.56 -21.57 -0.43
C GLN A 83 -1.94 -20.92 -0.55
N GLY A 84 -2.14 -20.07 -1.56
CA GLY A 84 -3.35 -19.26 -1.71
C GLY A 84 -3.24 -18.22 -2.83
N GLU A 85 -4.13 -17.22 -2.82
CA GLU A 85 -4.14 -16.17 -3.84
C GLU A 85 -2.95 -15.22 -3.71
N PRO A 86 -2.22 -14.96 -4.83
CA PRO A 86 -1.11 -14.02 -4.81
C PRO A 86 -1.61 -12.62 -4.45
N ARG A 87 -0.92 -12.00 -3.49
CA ARG A 87 -1.11 -10.59 -3.15
C ARG A 87 -0.47 -9.73 -4.22
N THR A 88 -1.04 -8.54 -4.41
CA THR A 88 -0.51 -7.54 -5.35
C THR A 88 -0.25 -6.23 -4.62
N GLY A 89 0.89 -5.65 -4.92
CA GLY A 89 1.30 -4.31 -4.52
C GLY A 89 1.85 -3.59 -5.73
N TYR A 90 2.09 -2.29 -5.58
CA TYR A 90 2.47 -1.44 -6.70
C TYR A 90 3.66 -0.57 -6.34
N TYR A 91 4.72 -0.67 -7.14
CA TYR A 91 5.87 0.21 -7.05
C TYR A 91 5.69 1.38 -8.02
N VAL A 92 5.83 2.61 -7.52
CA VAL A 92 5.76 3.85 -8.30
C VAL A 92 7.14 4.51 -8.31
N PRO A 93 7.97 4.26 -9.35
CA PRO A 93 9.40 4.62 -9.34
C PRO A 93 9.66 6.10 -9.17
N LEU A 94 8.94 6.94 -9.93
CA LEU A 94 9.12 8.40 -9.93
C LEU A 94 8.96 9.01 -8.52
N LEU A 95 8.09 8.42 -7.70
CA LEU A 95 7.79 8.91 -6.36
C LEU A 95 8.54 8.14 -5.27
N ASN A 96 9.26 7.08 -5.66
CA ASN A 96 9.93 6.15 -4.76
C ASN A 96 9.00 5.66 -3.63
N VAL A 97 7.82 5.20 -4.02
CA VAL A 97 6.82 4.65 -3.09
C VAL A 97 6.34 3.27 -3.53
N PHE A 98 6.00 2.46 -2.56
CA PHE A 98 5.34 1.17 -2.74
C PHE A 98 3.98 1.20 -2.05
N ARG A 99 2.95 0.69 -2.72
CA ARG A 99 1.60 0.57 -2.16
C ARG A 99 1.24 -0.91 -2.03
N TYR A 100 0.67 -1.31 -0.91
CA TYR A 100 0.03 -2.61 -0.78
C TYR A 100 -1.19 -2.54 0.13
N VAL A 101 -1.98 -3.61 0.11
CA VAL A 101 -3.11 -3.79 1.01
C VAL A 101 -2.77 -4.93 1.96
N GLY A 102 -2.83 -4.67 3.28
CA GLY A 102 -2.38 -5.63 4.29
C GLY A 102 -2.68 -5.12 5.70
N SER A 103 -2.05 -5.72 6.70
CA SER A 103 -2.17 -5.27 8.10
C SER A 103 -0.82 -4.80 8.62
N ALA A 104 -0.85 -3.95 9.66
CA ALA A 104 0.33 -3.48 10.38
C ALA A 104 1.14 -4.64 11.04
N SER A 105 0.52 -5.81 11.24
CA SER A 105 1.18 -7.02 11.75
C SER A 105 1.75 -7.92 10.63
N GLY A 106 1.68 -7.48 9.38
CA GLY A 106 2.02 -8.25 8.18
C GLY A 106 0.85 -8.35 7.19
N PRO A 107 1.07 -8.82 5.95
CA PRO A 107 0.09 -8.77 4.87
C PRO A 107 -1.16 -9.68 5.03
N GLU A 108 -1.31 -10.38 6.15
CA GLU A 108 -2.30 -11.47 6.32
C GLU A 108 -3.47 -11.17 7.28
N SER A 109 -3.49 -10.05 8.02
CA SER A 109 -4.55 -9.85 9.02
C SER A 109 -5.87 -9.33 8.43
N ALA A 110 -6.99 -9.75 9.01
CA ALA A 110 -8.38 -9.51 8.57
C ALA A 110 -8.88 -8.04 8.62
N GLY A 111 -7.99 -7.07 8.89
CA GLY A 111 -8.28 -5.64 8.90
C GLY A 111 -7.48 -4.90 7.83
N ALA A 112 -7.64 -5.32 6.56
CA ALA A 112 -6.76 -4.89 5.48
C ALA A 112 -6.84 -3.37 5.22
N LEU A 113 -5.76 -2.67 5.52
CA LEU A 113 -5.58 -1.24 5.27
C LEU A 113 -4.71 -1.03 4.03
N VAL A 114 -4.87 0.13 3.39
CA VAL A 114 -3.97 0.58 2.33
C VAL A 114 -2.74 1.18 2.99
N HIS A 115 -1.57 0.63 2.64
CA HIS A 115 -0.28 1.12 3.09
C HIS A 115 0.45 1.76 1.92
N TRP A 116 1.02 2.94 2.16
CA TRP A 116 1.95 3.59 1.25
C TRP A 116 3.29 3.71 1.96
N ILE A 117 4.33 3.09 1.40
CA ILE A 117 5.66 3.04 1.98
C ILE A 117 6.59 3.90 1.12
N LYS A 118 7.24 4.88 1.73
CA LYS A 118 8.41 5.52 1.12
C LYS A 118 9.58 4.56 1.26
N LEU A 119 10.20 4.22 0.15
CA LEU A 119 11.24 3.21 0.14
C LEU A 119 12.59 3.80 0.57
N GLY A 120 13.29 3.07 1.45
CA GLY A 120 14.69 3.30 1.74
C GLY A 120 15.60 3.00 0.55
N GLN A 121 16.86 3.42 0.63
CA GLN A 121 17.81 3.33 -0.49
C GLN A 121 18.08 1.89 -0.94
N GLY A 122 18.22 0.94 0.00
CA GLY A 122 18.47 -0.47 -0.32
C GLY A 122 17.35 -1.07 -1.17
N VAL A 123 16.09 -0.95 -0.70
CA VAL A 123 14.92 -1.45 -1.44
C VAL A 123 14.75 -0.80 -2.80
N ARG A 124 14.91 0.53 -2.84
CA ARG A 124 14.82 1.27 -4.08
C ARG A 124 15.81 0.73 -5.11
N THR A 125 17.06 0.52 -4.71
CA THR A 125 18.13 0.02 -5.58
C THR A 125 17.80 -1.37 -6.14
N VAL A 126 17.28 -2.27 -5.29
CA VAL A 126 16.85 -3.61 -5.71
C VAL A 126 15.71 -3.51 -6.73
N LEU A 127 14.66 -2.72 -6.47
CA LEU A 127 13.54 -2.55 -7.40
C LEU A 127 13.95 -1.87 -8.71
N GLU A 128 14.83 -0.85 -8.67
CA GLU A 128 15.36 -0.20 -9.87
C GLU A 128 16.16 -1.19 -10.73
N ARG A 129 17.03 -2.00 -10.11
CA ARG A 129 17.77 -3.05 -10.83
C ARG A 129 16.82 -4.05 -11.49
N LEU A 130 15.85 -4.57 -10.75
CA LEU A 130 14.91 -5.60 -11.23
C LEU A 130 13.97 -5.06 -12.32
N THR A 131 13.65 -3.77 -12.28
CA THR A 131 12.76 -3.13 -13.26
C THR A 131 13.50 -2.47 -14.42
N SER A 132 14.84 -2.46 -14.41
CA SER A 132 15.66 -1.77 -15.42
C SER A 132 15.43 -2.23 -16.87
N THR A 133 15.00 -3.48 -17.05
CA THR A 133 14.72 -4.09 -18.37
C THR A 133 13.23 -4.18 -18.67
N LEU A 134 12.37 -3.75 -17.73
CA LEU A 134 10.93 -3.79 -17.86
C LEU A 134 10.38 -2.43 -18.28
N GLN A 135 9.32 -2.43 -19.07
CA GLN A 135 8.54 -1.21 -19.32
C GLN A 135 7.48 -1.07 -18.23
N PRO A 136 7.37 0.08 -17.55
CA PRO A 136 6.33 0.26 -16.56
C PRO A 136 4.95 0.32 -17.23
N PHE A 137 3.92 -0.03 -16.47
CA PHE A 137 2.57 0.37 -16.81
C PHE A 137 2.48 1.90 -16.83
N SER A 138 1.71 2.45 -17.76
CA SER A 138 1.43 3.89 -17.79
C SER A 138 0.52 4.29 -16.63
N ALA A 139 0.49 5.60 -16.32
CA ALA A 139 -0.52 6.13 -15.42
C ALA A 139 -1.93 5.75 -15.90
N PRO A 140 -2.86 5.36 -15.00
CA PRO A 140 -4.18 4.92 -15.40
C PRO A 140 -4.97 6.04 -16.08
N ILE A 141 -5.83 5.67 -17.02
CA ILE A 141 -6.84 6.56 -17.60
C ILE A 141 -8.20 5.98 -17.18
N PRO A 142 -8.94 6.61 -16.25
CA PRO A 142 -10.21 6.08 -15.81
C PRO A 142 -11.22 6.03 -16.96
N SER A 143 -11.83 4.87 -17.18
CA SER A 143 -12.94 4.69 -18.11
C SER A 143 -14.26 5.17 -17.50
N LEU A 144 -14.41 5.10 -16.17
CA LEU A 144 -15.57 5.59 -15.45
C LEU A 144 -15.19 6.12 -14.07
N VAL A 145 -15.76 7.27 -13.69
CA VAL A 145 -15.75 7.74 -12.31
C VAL A 145 -17.18 8.06 -11.89
N THR A 146 -17.56 7.64 -10.68
CA THR A 146 -18.85 7.98 -10.09
C THR A 146 -18.67 8.71 -8.76
N VAL A 147 -19.57 9.63 -8.45
CA VAL A 147 -19.69 10.29 -7.15
C VAL A 147 -21.08 10.01 -6.59
N GLY A 148 -21.15 9.25 -5.50
CA GLY A 148 -22.43 8.78 -4.96
C GLY A 148 -23.20 7.93 -5.96
N GLY A 149 -22.50 7.08 -6.73
CA GLY A 149 -23.09 6.17 -7.71
C GLY A 149 -23.47 6.82 -9.05
N LYS A 150 -23.36 8.15 -9.20
CA LYS A 150 -23.68 8.86 -10.44
C LYS A 150 -22.41 9.21 -11.23
N PRO A 151 -22.39 9.03 -12.56
CA PRO A 151 -21.21 9.29 -13.39
C PRO A 151 -20.82 10.76 -13.41
N VAL A 152 -19.53 11.02 -13.62
CA VAL A 152 -18.96 12.37 -13.78
C VAL A 152 -18.79 12.74 -15.25
N GLN A 153 -18.69 14.04 -15.53
CA GLN A 153 -18.53 14.55 -16.90
C GLN A 153 -17.16 14.26 -17.51
N ASP A 154 -16.09 14.28 -16.71
CA ASP A 154 -14.70 14.07 -17.16
C ASP A 154 -13.97 13.14 -16.18
N PRO A 155 -14.07 11.81 -16.37
CA PRO A 155 -13.45 10.82 -15.50
C PRO A 155 -11.94 11.02 -15.29
N ALA A 156 -11.21 11.41 -16.34
CA ALA A 156 -9.76 11.60 -16.28
C ALA A 156 -9.36 12.72 -15.30
N SER A 157 -10.13 13.82 -15.25
CA SER A 157 -9.83 14.93 -14.33
C SER A 157 -9.88 14.56 -12.84
N TYR A 158 -10.59 13.48 -12.48
CA TYR A 158 -10.75 13.06 -11.09
C TYR A 158 -9.50 12.43 -10.48
N LEU A 159 -8.57 11.96 -11.30
CA LEU A 159 -7.29 11.48 -10.80
C LEU A 159 -6.47 12.55 -10.09
N ARG A 160 -6.73 13.84 -10.34
CA ARG A 160 -6.07 14.94 -9.61
C ARG A 160 -6.32 14.88 -8.10
N LEU A 161 -7.41 14.25 -7.66
CA LEU A 161 -7.76 14.12 -6.25
C LEU A 161 -6.68 13.39 -5.43
N TRP A 162 -5.84 12.57 -6.09
CA TRP A 162 -4.69 11.90 -5.49
C TRP A 162 -3.48 12.81 -5.20
N SER A 163 -3.55 14.12 -5.51
CA SER A 163 -2.43 15.05 -5.32
C SER A 163 -2.78 16.30 -4.51
N VAL A 164 -4.07 16.58 -4.30
CA VAL A 164 -4.55 17.85 -3.74
C VAL A 164 -4.79 17.80 -2.23
N GLY A 165 -4.89 18.99 -1.65
CA GLY A 165 -5.30 19.23 -0.26
C GLY A 165 -4.18 19.17 0.76
N THR A 166 -4.50 19.40 2.02
CA THR A 166 -3.58 19.27 3.16
C THR A 166 -4.17 18.34 4.21
N PRO A 167 -3.40 17.39 4.77
CA PRO A 167 -3.96 16.45 5.75
C PRO A 167 -4.48 17.21 6.96
N THR A 168 -5.56 16.71 7.55
CA THR A 168 -6.20 17.32 8.70
C THR A 168 -6.86 16.27 9.58
N TYR A 169 -6.82 16.47 10.89
CA TYR A 169 -7.56 15.67 11.87
C TYR A 169 -9.00 16.16 12.07
N THR A 170 -9.41 17.23 11.38
CA THR A 170 -10.78 17.74 11.43
C THR A 170 -11.71 16.87 10.59
N TRP A 171 -12.65 16.22 11.26
CA TRP A 171 -13.69 15.43 10.63
C TRP A 171 -14.91 16.29 10.28
N PRO A 172 -15.44 16.22 9.05
CA PRO A 172 -16.65 16.95 8.69
C PRO A 172 -17.88 16.28 9.35
N PRO A 173 -18.81 17.06 9.94
CA PRO A 173 -19.96 16.50 10.67
C PRO A 173 -21.01 15.86 9.76
N THR A 174 -20.94 16.08 8.45
CA THR A 174 -21.99 15.68 7.49
C THR A 174 -21.73 14.35 6.78
N GLY A 175 -20.64 13.66 7.14
CA GLY A 175 -20.19 12.43 6.50
C GLY A 175 -19.68 12.63 5.07
N PHE A 176 -19.40 11.51 4.41
CA PHE A 176 -18.77 11.46 3.10
C PHE A 176 -19.66 10.79 2.04
N THR A 177 -19.39 11.09 0.78
CA THR A 177 -19.98 10.48 -0.41
C THR A 177 -18.86 9.79 -1.19
N GLY A 178 -19.00 8.48 -1.42
CA GLY A 178 -17.98 7.69 -2.11
C GLY A 178 -17.74 8.15 -3.53
N ILE A 179 -16.47 8.10 -3.93
CA ILE A 179 -16.01 8.31 -5.30
C ILE A 179 -15.40 6.99 -5.76
N LYS A 180 -16.01 6.34 -6.75
CA LYS A 180 -15.49 5.10 -7.33
C LYS A 180 -14.82 5.40 -8.65
N VAL A 181 -13.57 4.99 -8.79
CA VAL A 181 -12.78 5.11 -10.02
C VAL A 181 -12.65 3.72 -10.64
N THR A 182 -12.97 3.59 -11.91
CA THR A 182 -12.85 2.35 -12.69
C THR A 182 -11.94 2.62 -13.88
N SER A 183 -11.05 1.69 -14.18
CA SER A 183 -10.07 1.74 -15.25
C SER A 183 -9.88 0.32 -15.77
N ASP A 184 -9.61 0.19 -17.07
CA ASP A 184 -9.38 -1.11 -17.71
C ASP A 184 -8.06 -1.74 -17.20
N LEU A 185 -7.12 -0.88 -16.82
CA LEU A 185 -5.91 -1.25 -16.11
C LEU A 185 -6.09 -1.04 -14.59
N VAL A 186 -5.94 -2.11 -13.83
CA VAL A 186 -5.85 -2.06 -12.37
C VAL A 186 -4.53 -1.38 -11.97
N SER A 187 -4.58 -0.46 -11.01
CA SER A 187 -3.45 0.40 -10.64
C SER A 187 -3.50 0.80 -9.17
N PRO A 188 -2.44 1.42 -8.60
CA PRO A 188 -2.46 1.90 -7.22
C PRO A 188 -3.62 2.87 -6.88
N TRP A 189 -4.16 3.56 -7.90
CA TRP A 189 -5.18 4.59 -7.74
C TRP A 189 -6.58 4.15 -8.13
N THR A 190 -6.71 2.96 -8.74
CA THR A 190 -7.95 2.48 -9.35
C THR A 190 -8.25 1.02 -9.01
N ASP A 191 -7.47 0.39 -8.14
CA ASP A 191 -7.83 -0.92 -7.62
C ASP A 191 -9.04 -0.83 -6.68
N GLY A 192 -9.67 -1.97 -6.41
CA GLY A 192 -10.87 -2.02 -5.58
C GLY A 192 -10.66 -1.55 -4.13
N ALA A 193 -9.40 -1.42 -3.68
CA ALA A 193 -9.04 -0.97 -2.34
C ALA A 193 -8.77 0.54 -2.26
N ALA A 194 -8.48 1.20 -3.40
CA ALA A 194 -8.26 2.63 -3.47
C ALA A 194 -9.53 3.38 -3.06
N HIS A 195 -9.46 4.12 -1.95
CA HIS A 195 -10.65 4.77 -1.40
C HIS A 195 -10.57 6.28 -1.58
N LEU A 196 -11.55 6.83 -2.30
CA LEU A 196 -11.81 8.27 -2.35
C LEU A 196 -13.24 8.57 -1.91
N SER A 197 -13.42 9.62 -1.12
CA SER A 197 -14.75 10.14 -0.82
C SER A 197 -14.74 11.64 -0.54
N ILE A 198 -15.79 12.34 -0.94
CA ILE A 198 -15.93 13.80 -0.74
C ILE A 198 -16.90 14.07 0.40
N SER A 199 -16.61 15.04 1.25
CA SER A 199 -17.56 15.43 2.28
C SER A 199 -18.86 15.98 1.68
N ARG A 200 -20.00 15.70 2.32
CA ARG A 200 -21.31 16.19 1.85
C ARG A 200 -21.40 17.72 1.91
N ARG A 201 -20.73 18.35 2.87
CA ARG A 201 -20.55 19.81 2.99
C ARG A 201 -19.10 20.18 3.29
N GLY A 202 -18.71 21.40 2.97
CA GLY A 202 -17.35 21.90 3.20
C GLY A 202 -16.34 21.46 2.13
N GLY A 203 -15.06 21.61 2.45
CA GLY A 203 -13.94 21.35 1.55
C GLY A 203 -13.06 20.23 2.08
N PHE A 204 -13.64 19.03 2.24
CA PHE A 204 -12.90 17.87 2.75
C PHE A 204 -12.97 16.69 1.78
N LEU A 205 -11.82 16.08 1.55
CA LEU A 205 -11.63 14.88 0.75
C LEU A 205 -11.04 13.81 1.66
N MET A 206 -11.61 12.61 1.69
CA MET A 206 -10.99 11.45 2.30
C MET A 206 -10.32 10.61 1.21
N ARG A 207 -9.11 10.15 1.53
CA ARG A 207 -8.29 9.29 0.69
C ARG A 207 -7.60 8.26 1.56
N ASP A 208 -7.76 6.97 1.27
CA ASP A 208 -7.11 5.85 1.97
C ASP A 208 -7.10 6.05 3.51
N SER A 209 -8.25 6.43 4.08
CA SER A 209 -8.49 6.71 5.51
C SER A 209 -7.96 8.04 6.08
N THR A 210 -7.27 8.85 5.29
CA THR A 210 -6.81 10.19 5.70
C THR A 210 -7.71 11.29 5.15
N VAL A 211 -8.12 12.23 6.00
CA VAL A 211 -8.91 13.40 5.62
C VAL A 211 -7.98 14.55 5.22
N TYR A 212 -8.32 15.20 4.11
CA TYR A 212 -7.60 16.35 3.54
C TYR A 212 -8.54 17.54 3.43
N ARG A 213 -8.09 18.71 3.83
CA ARG A 213 -8.73 19.98 3.48
C ARG A 213 -8.37 20.34 2.04
N ILE A 214 -9.38 20.62 1.22
CA ILE A 214 -9.25 21.02 -0.19
C ILE A 214 -9.99 22.34 -0.43
N PRO A 215 -9.68 23.06 -1.53
CA PRO A 215 -10.43 24.27 -1.88
C PRO A 215 -11.93 24.00 -2.00
N MET A 216 -12.75 24.91 -1.46
CA MET A 216 -14.22 24.80 -1.48
C MET A 216 -14.78 24.67 -2.91
N GLN A 217 -14.18 25.40 -3.86
CA GLN A 217 -14.58 25.32 -5.27
C GLN A 217 -14.35 23.93 -5.85
N LEU A 218 -13.20 23.31 -5.56
CA LEU A 218 -12.92 21.93 -5.99
C LEU A 218 -13.94 20.96 -5.38
N ALA A 219 -14.22 21.07 -4.08
CA ALA A 219 -15.23 20.22 -3.44
C ALA A 219 -16.62 20.38 -4.05
N ARG A 220 -16.99 21.60 -4.45
CA ARG A 220 -18.25 21.89 -5.16
C ARG A 220 -18.27 21.23 -6.54
N LEU A 221 -17.19 21.33 -7.32
CA LEU A 221 -17.08 20.67 -8.64
C LEU A 221 -17.23 19.14 -8.51
N VAL A 222 -16.54 18.55 -7.53
CA VAL A 222 -16.63 17.10 -7.26
C VAL A 222 -18.07 16.68 -6.95
N ARG A 223 -18.75 17.38 -6.03
CA ARG A 223 -20.16 17.09 -5.69
C ARG A 223 -21.13 17.32 -6.86
N ALA A 224 -20.82 18.30 -7.70
CA ALA A 224 -21.57 18.59 -8.92
C ALA A 224 -21.28 17.59 -10.06
N ARG A 225 -20.30 16.68 -9.89
CA ARG A 225 -19.88 15.71 -10.91
C ARG A 225 -19.32 16.38 -12.19
N ALA A 226 -18.81 17.59 -12.04
CA ALA A 226 -18.27 18.40 -13.13
C ALA A 226 -16.81 18.06 -13.44
N SER A 227 -16.29 18.53 -14.57
CA SER A 227 -14.84 18.46 -14.84
C SER A 227 -14.04 19.18 -13.76
N LEU A 228 -12.91 18.59 -13.38
CA LEU A 228 -11.98 19.15 -12.43
C LEU A 228 -10.75 19.71 -13.16
N ARG A 229 -10.91 20.36 -14.30
CA ARG A 229 -9.84 21.14 -14.93
C ARG A 229 -9.95 22.59 -14.47
#